data_AF-A0A1V8UDF1-F1
#
_entry.id   AF-A0A1V8UDF1-F1
#
_cell.length_a   1.000
_cell.length_b   1.000
_cell.length_c   1.000
_cell.angle_alpha   90.00
_cell.angle_beta   90.00
_cell.angle_gamma   90.00
#
_symmetry.space_group_name_H-M   'P 1'
#
loop_
_entity.id
_entity.type
_entity.pdbx_description
1 polymer ?
#
loop_
_entity_poly.entity_id
_entity_poly.type
_entity_poly.pdbx_seq_one_letter_code
_entity_poly.pdbx_strand_id
1 'polypeptide(L)'
;MASSSLILSSTAIDGYPLLHTTDDWDNWRDSWGNWLVFFVLSLWPQPIGNLVRRSTNGLTIDWPFWIVVGAMHQVGGGVLIASSKVIQDQFETRKGGWAVIGHENLGLFGLILPLHAMVLGLTTLVQTNLLPPRSSKLSKTSSVLIWLCVAASVASLIAIPLTSKRQLSTDGDGWWQWVDLINTYNTIAVVASLFKFIPQILSNHRRQSTQGFSMLQVGLDAMCWIIFLSIDITTNRPSASKSALWSLTAIMIGGVVGDGVLIWQWWTYRGNRVKVSRQQMMMDGKVGEETPLLAKGSRVYV
;
A
#
# COMPACT_ATOMS: atom_id res chain seq x y z
N MET A 1 15.08 29.27 61.21
CA MET A 1 14.99 27.82 60.98
C MET A 1 14.85 27.62 59.47
N ALA A 2 15.95 27.24 58.84
CA ALA A 2 16.04 26.98 57.41
C ALA A 2 15.67 25.52 57.15
N SER A 3 14.71 25.28 56.27
CA SER A 3 14.40 23.96 55.72
C SER A 3 14.98 23.88 54.31
N SER A 4 15.98 23.03 54.18
CA SER A 4 16.71 22.67 52.98
C SER A 4 15.83 21.93 51.97
N SER A 5 15.93 22.30 50.70
CA SER A 5 15.63 21.41 49.58
C SER A 5 16.76 21.49 48.55
N LEU A 6 17.40 20.33 48.35
CA LEU A 6 18.48 20.10 47.41
C LEU A 6 18.07 20.52 45.99
N ILE A 7 18.83 21.42 45.38
CA ILE A 7 18.93 21.52 43.92
C ILE A 7 19.98 20.50 43.49
N LEU A 8 19.52 19.30 43.09
CA LEU A 8 20.35 18.36 42.34
C LEU A 8 20.42 18.87 40.89
N SER A 9 21.50 19.59 40.61
CA SER A 9 22.03 19.79 39.26
C SER A 9 22.35 18.43 38.66
N SER A 10 21.46 17.88 37.82
CA SER A 10 21.83 16.78 36.93
C SER A 10 22.52 17.37 35.71
N THR A 11 23.83 17.23 35.71
CA THR A 11 24.71 17.37 34.55
C THR A 11 24.11 16.64 33.34
N ALA A 12 23.86 17.41 32.28
CA ALA A 12 23.56 16.89 30.96
C ALA A 12 24.74 16.02 30.48
N ILE A 13 24.47 14.73 30.31
CA ILE A 13 25.31 13.80 29.57
C ILE A 13 24.46 13.33 28.38
N ASP A 14 24.97 13.61 27.19
CA ASP A 14 24.66 13.02 25.89
C ASP A 14 23.28 13.28 25.24
N GLY A 15 23.20 14.39 24.49
CA GLY A 15 23.27 14.29 23.03
C GLY A 15 22.08 13.79 22.20
N TYR A 16 20.85 13.69 22.74
CA TYR A 16 19.66 13.49 21.90
C TYR A 16 18.58 14.52 22.26
N PRO A 17 18.14 15.40 21.33
CA PRO A 17 16.91 16.13 21.55
C PRO A 17 15.76 15.12 21.46
N LEU A 18 15.07 14.91 22.57
CA LEU A 18 13.71 14.35 22.57
C LEU A 18 12.80 15.33 21.82
N LEU A 19 12.77 15.22 20.50
CA LEU A 19 11.83 15.91 19.61
C LEU A 19 10.44 15.28 19.77
N HIS A 20 9.78 15.61 20.87
CA HIS A 20 8.33 15.51 21.00
C HIS A 20 7.81 16.82 21.55
N THR A 21 7.89 17.87 20.74
CA THR A 21 7.07 19.07 20.95
C THR A 21 5.62 18.71 20.60
N THR A 22 4.69 19.07 21.48
CA THR A 22 3.23 18.87 21.31
C THR A 22 2.71 19.43 19.98
N ASP A 23 3.39 20.44 19.43
CA ASP A 23 3.05 21.10 18.18
C ASP A 23 3.14 20.18 16.95
N ASP A 24 4.05 19.20 16.93
CA ASP A 24 4.16 18.25 15.80
C ASP A 24 3.01 17.24 15.80
N TRP A 25 2.56 16.82 16.98
CA TRP A 25 1.45 15.89 17.13
C TRP A 25 0.10 16.52 16.76
N ASP A 26 -0.11 17.79 17.13
CA ASP A 26 -1.33 18.51 16.78
C ASP A 26 -1.35 18.84 15.27
N ASN A 27 -0.24 19.33 14.70
CA ASN A 27 -0.14 19.56 13.25
C ASN A 27 -0.31 18.27 12.43
N TRP A 28 0.19 17.14 12.93
CA TRP A 28 0.04 15.82 12.30
C TRP A 28 -1.38 15.27 12.42
N ARG A 29 -2.01 15.35 13.59
CA ARG A 29 -3.40 14.92 13.81
C ARG A 29 -4.32 15.65 12.82
N ASP A 30 -4.09 16.96 12.70
CA ASP A 30 -4.93 17.84 11.89
C ASP A 30 -4.66 17.68 10.37
N SER A 31 -3.45 17.21 9.98
CA SER A 31 -3.06 17.01 8.57
C SER A 31 -3.19 15.58 8.04
N TRP A 32 -2.92 14.54 8.84
CA TRP A 32 -2.86 13.13 8.42
C TRP A 32 -3.85 12.25 9.16
N GLY A 33 -4.00 12.44 10.48
CA GLY A 33 -4.82 11.58 11.35
C GLY A 33 -6.28 11.43 10.90
N ASN A 34 -6.89 12.51 10.43
CA ASN A 34 -8.28 12.51 9.96
C ASN A 34 -8.49 11.72 8.66
N TRP A 35 -7.46 11.60 7.81
CA TRP A 35 -7.59 10.98 6.49
C TRP A 35 -7.22 9.49 6.48
N LEU A 36 -6.51 9.01 7.51
CA LEU A 36 -6.17 7.59 7.69
C LEU A 36 -7.41 6.69 7.70
N VAL A 37 -8.54 7.22 8.13
CA VAL A 37 -9.82 6.50 8.11
C VAL A 37 -10.17 6.03 6.70
N PHE A 38 -9.93 6.85 5.67
CA PHE A 38 -10.22 6.47 4.28
C PHE A 38 -9.28 5.35 3.82
N PHE A 39 -8.00 5.41 4.18
CA PHE A 39 -7.04 4.36 3.83
C PHE A 39 -7.41 3.03 4.49
N VAL A 40 -7.69 3.03 5.79
CA VAL A 40 -8.08 1.83 6.51
C VAL A 40 -9.39 1.27 5.96
N LEU A 41 -10.38 2.13 5.71
CA LEU A 41 -11.68 1.71 5.20
C LEU A 41 -11.63 1.22 3.75
N SER A 42 -10.72 1.74 2.92
CA SER A 42 -10.66 1.45 1.47
C SER A 42 -10.50 -0.04 1.15
N LEU A 43 -9.81 -0.80 1.99
CA LEU A 43 -9.46 -2.20 1.72
C LEU A 43 -10.49 -3.23 2.20
N TRP A 44 -11.50 -2.82 2.96
CA TRP A 44 -12.56 -3.72 3.47
C TRP A 44 -13.64 -4.10 2.45
N PRO A 45 -14.12 -3.19 1.57
CA PRO A 45 -15.26 -3.46 0.70
C PRO A 45 -15.10 -4.68 -0.20
N GLN A 46 -13.90 -4.93 -0.77
CA GLN A 46 -13.71 -6.10 -1.63
C GLN A 46 -13.78 -7.43 -0.84
N PRO A 47 -13.01 -7.66 0.24
CA PRO A 47 -13.11 -8.90 0.98
C PRO A 47 -14.49 -9.16 1.58
N ILE A 48 -15.19 -8.11 2.06
CA ILE A 48 -16.59 -8.25 2.53
C ILE A 48 -17.49 -8.62 1.35
N GLY A 49 -17.42 -7.89 0.24
CA GLY A 49 -18.26 -8.14 -0.94
C GLY A 49 -18.05 -9.54 -1.53
N ASN A 50 -16.83 -10.06 -1.50
CA ASN A 50 -16.53 -11.44 -1.90
C ASN A 50 -17.24 -12.46 -1.00
N LEU A 51 -17.24 -12.25 0.33
CA LEU A 51 -17.94 -13.13 1.27
C LEU A 51 -19.45 -13.07 1.11
N VAL A 52 -20.01 -11.86 0.97
CA VAL A 52 -21.46 -11.65 0.78
C VAL A 52 -21.94 -12.34 -0.50
N ARG A 53 -21.22 -12.14 -1.62
CA ARG A 53 -21.56 -12.78 -2.91
C ARG A 53 -21.18 -14.25 -2.99
N ARG A 54 -20.38 -14.75 -2.04
CA ARG A 54 -19.72 -16.08 -2.09
C ARG A 54 -18.98 -16.32 -3.41
N SER A 55 -18.41 -15.27 -4.00
CA SER A 55 -17.76 -15.32 -5.30
C SER A 55 -16.73 -14.21 -5.47
N THR A 56 -15.66 -14.52 -6.17
CA THR A 56 -14.61 -13.59 -6.64
C THR A 56 -14.72 -13.30 -8.13
N ASN A 57 -15.83 -13.69 -8.79
CA ASN A 57 -16.02 -13.43 -10.21
C ASN A 57 -16.01 -11.92 -10.45
N GLY A 58 -15.12 -11.43 -11.31
CA GLY A 58 -14.94 -9.99 -11.54
C GLY A 58 -13.66 -9.41 -10.94
N LEU A 59 -13.08 -10.10 -9.96
CA LEU A 59 -11.79 -9.74 -9.39
C LEU A 59 -10.69 -10.55 -10.07
N THR A 60 -9.64 -9.85 -10.53
CA THR A 60 -8.40 -10.51 -10.96
C THR A 60 -7.58 -10.92 -9.74
N ILE A 61 -6.93 -12.09 -9.80
CA ILE A 61 -6.00 -12.53 -8.73
C ILE A 61 -4.78 -11.61 -8.61
N ASP A 62 -4.37 -10.99 -9.73
CA ASP A 62 -3.24 -10.07 -9.76
C ASP A 62 -3.45 -8.85 -8.85
N TRP A 63 -4.68 -8.33 -8.74
CA TRP A 63 -4.99 -7.16 -7.93
C TRP A 63 -4.61 -7.32 -6.44
N PRO A 64 -5.17 -8.30 -5.69
CA PRO A 64 -4.78 -8.52 -4.30
C PRO A 64 -3.33 -9.01 -4.18
N PHE A 65 -2.77 -9.68 -5.20
CA PHE A 65 -1.37 -10.10 -5.18
C PHE A 65 -0.42 -8.90 -5.17
N TRP A 66 -0.66 -7.89 -6.02
CA TRP A 66 0.13 -6.66 -6.04
C TRP A 66 0.00 -5.87 -4.73
N ILE A 67 -1.18 -5.84 -4.12
CA ILE A 67 -1.36 -5.25 -2.77
C ILE A 67 -0.45 -5.96 -1.75
N VAL A 68 -0.45 -7.30 -1.74
CA VAL A 68 0.38 -8.09 -0.82
C VAL A 68 1.87 -7.86 -1.06
N VAL A 69 2.33 -7.87 -2.32
CA VAL A 69 3.74 -7.63 -2.66
C VAL A 69 4.20 -6.26 -2.14
N GLY A 70 3.44 -5.20 -2.40
CA GLY A 70 3.84 -3.87 -1.95
C GLY A 70 3.82 -3.73 -0.43
N ALA A 71 2.77 -4.23 0.20
CA ALA A 71 2.64 -4.20 1.65
C ALA A 71 3.74 -5.01 2.35
N MET A 72 4.09 -6.19 1.85
CA MET A 72 5.17 -7.03 2.40
C MET A 72 6.53 -6.31 2.37
N HIS A 73 6.86 -5.60 1.28
CA HIS A 73 8.13 -4.88 1.18
C HIS A 73 8.17 -3.68 2.13
N GLN A 74 7.05 -2.97 2.30
CA GLN A 74 6.94 -1.89 3.29
C GLN A 74 7.06 -2.40 4.73
N VAL A 75 6.38 -3.51 5.06
CA VAL A 75 6.50 -4.16 6.37
C VAL A 75 7.93 -4.60 6.62
N GLY A 76 8.56 -5.29 5.65
CA GLY A 76 9.95 -5.72 5.75
C GLY A 76 10.91 -4.56 5.96
N GLY A 77 10.73 -3.45 5.22
CA GLY A 77 11.55 -2.25 5.37
C GLY A 77 11.38 -1.60 6.75
N GLY A 78 10.13 -1.46 7.20
CA GLY A 78 9.83 -0.91 8.53
C GLY A 78 10.40 -1.77 9.67
N VAL A 79 10.29 -3.10 9.57
CA VAL A 79 10.89 -4.02 10.55
C VAL A 79 12.41 -3.90 10.57
N LEU A 80 13.07 -3.82 9.40
CA LEU A 80 14.52 -3.66 9.32
C LEU A 80 14.99 -2.37 10.00
N ILE A 81 14.35 -1.24 9.70
CA ILE A 81 14.64 0.04 10.36
C ILE A 81 14.43 -0.07 11.87
N ALA A 82 13.29 -0.63 12.32
CA ALA A 82 12.99 -0.77 13.74
C ALA A 82 13.96 -1.71 14.48
N SER A 83 14.56 -2.67 13.77
CA SER A 83 15.42 -3.70 14.35
C SER A 83 16.86 -3.26 14.63
N SER A 84 17.35 -2.18 14.00
CA SER A 84 18.77 -1.84 14.02
C SER A 84 19.04 -0.34 14.04
N LYS A 85 19.77 0.11 15.07
CA LYS A 85 20.25 1.50 15.18
C LYS A 85 21.18 1.88 14.03
N VAL A 86 21.98 0.95 13.52
CA VAL A 86 22.84 1.21 12.34
C VAL A 86 22.01 1.58 11.12
N ILE A 87 20.86 0.92 10.92
CA ILE A 87 19.96 1.20 9.79
C ILE A 87 19.27 2.54 9.98
N GLN A 88 18.85 2.86 11.21
CA GLN A 88 18.29 4.17 11.57
C GLN A 88 19.30 5.29 11.31
N ASP A 89 20.52 5.16 11.84
CA ASP A 89 21.58 6.15 11.68
C ASP A 89 21.97 6.31 10.17
N GLN A 90 22.03 5.21 9.39
CA GLN A 90 22.25 5.28 7.93
C GLN A 90 21.10 5.99 7.18
N PHE A 91 19.88 5.81 7.65
CA PHE A 91 18.70 6.44 7.07
C PHE A 91 18.64 7.94 7.43
N GLU A 92 19.01 8.31 8.65
CA GLU A 92 19.11 9.70 9.15
C GLU A 92 20.22 10.49 8.45
N THR A 93 21.43 9.92 8.37
CA THR A 93 22.61 10.57 7.76
C THR A 93 22.41 10.86 6.28
N ARG A 94 21.66 10.00 5.56
CA ARG A 94 21.30 10.22 4.16
C ARG A 94 20.05 11.10 3.97
N LYS A 95 19.60 11.79 5.03
CA LYS A 95 18.43 12.68 5.04
C LYS A 95 17.17 12.02 4.48
N GLY A 96 16.90 10.80 4.93
CA GLY A 96 15.78 10.01 4.46
C GLY A 96 16.04 9.50 3.04
N GLY A 97 16.41 8.22 2.94
CA GLY A 97 16.14 7.47 1.71
C GLY A 97 14.68 7.65 1.27
N TRP A 98 14.36 7.30 0.02
CA TRP A 98 13.09 7.57 -0.69
C TRP A 98 11.87 6.90 -0.04
N ALA A 99 11.60 7.22 1.21
CA ALA A 99 10.50 6.68 1.95
C ALA A 99 9.29 7.54 1.63
N VAL A 100 8.34 6.88 0.96
CA VAL A 100 6.96 7.35 0.78
C VAL A 100 6.36 7.77 2.13
N ILE A 101 6.89 7.24 3.24
CA ILE A 101 6.62 7.63 4.61
C ILE A 101 7.91 8.22 5.18
N GLY A 102 7.99 9.55 5.30
CA GLY A 102 9.18 10.27 5.78
C GLY A 102 9.65 9.82 7.17
N HIS A 103 10.89 10.14 7.51
CA HIS A 103 11.53 9.77 8.78
C HIS A 103 10.70 10.14 10.01
N GLU A 104 10.09 11.34 9.98
CA GLU A 104 9.18 11.83 11.04
C GLU A 104 7.90 10.98 11.24
N ASN A 105 7.55 10.08 10.30
CA ASN A 105 6.36 9.23 10.36
C ASN A 105 6.68 7.73 10.58
N LEU A 106 7.93 7.38 10.92
CA LEU A 106 8.37 6.02 11.31
C LEU A 106 7.83 5.54 12.67
N GLY A 107 6.87 6.26 13.25
CA GLY A 107 6.09 5.76 14.39
C GLY A 107 5.24 4.53 14.03
N LEU A 108 4.51 4.01 15.02
CA LEU A 108 3.58 2.86 14.94
C LEU A 108 2.80 2.75 13.61
N PHE A 109 2.43 3.88 12.99
CA PHE A 109 1.66 3.94 11.75
C PHE A 109 2.42 3.58 10.46
N GLY A 110 3.74 3.79 10.40
CA GLY A 110 4.59 3.35 9.29
C GLY A 110 4.61 1.83 9.09
N LEU A 111 4.26 1.07 10.14
CA LEU A 111 4.13 -0.38 10.11
C LEU A 111 2.66 -0.84 10.13
N ILE A 112 1.78 -0.16 10.88
CA ILE A 112 0.36 -0.55 10.99
C ILE A 112 -0.36 -0.49 9.65
N LEU A 113 -0.19 0.57 8.85
CA LEU A 113 -0.92 0.70 7.59
C LEU A 113 -0.49 -0.35 6.55
N PRO A 114 0.82 -0.60 6.34
CA PRO A 114 1.24 -1.71 5.50
C PRO A 114 0.83 -3.07 6.04
N LEU A 115 0.87 -3.30 7.36
CA LEU A 115 0.39 -4.55 7.96
C LEU A 115 -1.12 -4.75 7.71
N HIS A 116 -1.93 -3.71 7.89
CA HIS A 116 -3.37 -3.74 7.59
C HIS A 116 -3.61 -4.08 6.12
N ALA A 117 -2.88 -3.43 5.22
CA ALA A 117 -2.96 -3.71 3.79
C ALA A 117 -2.53 -5.14 3.43
N MET A 118 -1.48 -5.65 4.09
CA MET A 118 -1.02 -7.02 3.93
C MET A 118 -2.08 -8.03 4.38
N VAL A 119 -2.71 -7.80 5.54
CA VAL A 119 -3.76 -8.69 6.08
C VAL A 119 -4.98 -8.72 5.16
N LEU A 120 -5.49 -7.57 4.72
CA LEU A 120 -6.67 -7.54 3.85
C LEU A 120 -6.35 -7.97 2.41
N GLY A 121 -5.15 -7.68 1.92
CA GLY A 121 -4.63 -8.21 0.65
C GLY A 121 -4.55 -9.73 0.66
N LEU A 122 -3.95 -10.32 1.70
CA LEU A 122 -3.87 -11.77 1.89
C LEU A 122 -5.25 -12.39 2.05
N THR A 123 -6.15 -11.76 2.81
CA THR A 123 -7.54 -12.22 2.95
C THR A 123 -8.23 -12.29 1.60
N THR A 124 -8.10 -11.25 0.78
CA THR A 124 -8.68 -11.20 -0.57
C THR A 124 -8.04 -12.24 -1.50
N LEU A 125 -6.71 -12.43 -1.41
CA LEU A 125 -5.99 -13.44 -2.18
C LEU A 125 -6.39 -14.88 -1.78
N VAL A 126 -6.60 -15.14 -0.49
CA VAL A 126 -7.14 -16.42 -0.01
C VAL A 126 -8.54 -16.63 -0.57
N GLN A 127 -9.38 -15.60 -0.59
CA GLN A 127 -10.72 -15.70 -1.18
C GLN A 127 -10.71 -16.04 -2.67
N THR A 128 -9.73 -15.59 -3.47
CA THR A 128 -9.64 -15.98 -4.90
C THR A 128 -9.33 -17.46 -5.10
N ASN A 129 -8.77 -18.12 -4.09
CA ASN A 129 -8.47 -19.55 -4.11
C ASN A 129 -9.60 -20.39 -3.51
N LEU A 130 -10.36 -19.86 -2.55
CA LEU A 130 -11.45 -20.57 -1.86
C LEU A 130 -12.81 -20.41 -2.54
N LEU A 131 -13.15 -19.20 -2.99
CA LEU A 131 -14.44 -18.86 -3.59
C LEU A 131 -14.41 -18.99 -5.13
N PRO A 132 -15.53 -19.34 -5.78
CA PRO A 132 -15.62 -19.44 -7.23
C PRO A 132 -15.60 -18.06 -7.92
N PRO A 133 -15.05 -17.97 -9.15
CA PRO A 133 -14.24 -18.96 -9.83
C PRO A 133 -12.87 -19.04 -9.16
N ARG A 134 -12.44 -20.27 -8.83
CA ARG A 134 -11.12 -20.47 -8.22
C ARG A 134 -10.06 -20.21 -9.27
N SER A 135 -9.16 -19.29 -8.99
CA SER A 135 -7.99 -19.04 -9.81
C SER A 135 -6.79 -18.88 -8.90
N SER A 136 -5.72 -19.59 -9.24
CA SER A 136 -4.40 -19.48 -8.63
C SER A 136 -3.35 -18.95 -9.61
N LYS A 137 -3.75 -18.70 -10.88
CA LYS A 137 -2.82 -18.35 -11.95
C LYS A 137 -2.79 -16.85 -12.13
N LEU A 138 -1.65 -16.24 -11.79
CA LEU A 138 -1.32 -14.86 -12.12
C LEU A 138 -1.20 -14.67 -13.64
N SER A 139 -1.42 -13.44 -14.10
CA SER A 139 -1.09 -13.09 -15.49
C SER A 139 0.41 -13.24 -15.74
N LYS A 140 0.79 -13.57 -16.99
CA LYS A 140 2.20 -13.71 -17.38
C LYS A 140 3.01 -12.45 -17.07
N THR A 141 2.43 -11.29 -17.36
CA THR A 141 3.04 -9.98 -17.08
C THR A 141 3.29 -9.78 -15.59
N SER A 142 2.29 -9.99 -14.74
CA SER A 142 2.49 -9.88 -13.29
C SER A 142 3.53 -10.88 -12.80
N SER A 143 3.48 -12.13 -13.25
CA SER A 143 4.44 -13.16 -12.83
C SER A 143 5.88 -12.77 -13.14
N VAL A 144 6.16 -12.27 -14.34
CA VAL A 144 7.51 -11.79 -14.72
C VAL A 144 7.93 -10.61 -13.83
N LEU A 145 7.05 -9.62 -13.65
CA LEU A 145 7.38 -8.44 -12.83
C LEU A 145 7.62 -8.80 -11.36
N ILE A 146 6.85 -9.74 -10.81
CA ILE A 146 7.04 -10.24 -9.44
C ILE A 146 8.41 -10.91 -9.31
N TRP A 147 8.80 -11.75 -10.27
CA TRP A 147 10.14 -12.34 -10.27
C TRP A 147 11.26 -11.31 -10.38
N LEU A 148 11.04 -10.21 -11.11
CA LEU A 148 11.97 -9.08 -11.13
C LEU A 148 12.05 -8.36 -9.78
N CYS A 149 10.92 -8.17 -9.08
CA CYS A 149 10.92 -7.64 -7.72
C CYS A 149 11.70 -8.55 -6.75
N VAL A 150 11.49 -9.87 -6.83
CA VAL A 150 12.25 -10.86 -6.03
C VAL A 150 13.74 -10.79 -6.36
N ALA A 151 14.10 -10.77 -7.64
CA ALA A 151 15.50 -10.68 -8.06
C ALA A 151 16.15 -9.37 -7.59
N ALA A 152 15.45 -8.24 -7.65
CA ALA A 152 15.95 -6.96 -7.14
C ALA A 152 16.17 -6.97 -5.62
N SER A 153 15.23 -7.54 -4.85
CA SER A 153 15.38 -7.70 -3.40
C SER A 153 16.57 -8.60 -3.03
N VAL A 154 16.73 -9.73 -3.73
CA VAL A 154 17.85 -10.66 -3.51
C VAL A 154 19.18 -10.03 -3.92
N ALA A 155 19.24 -9.37 -5.08
CA ALA A 155 20.44 -8.68 -5.54
C ALA A 155 20.86 -7.56 -4.58
N SER A 156 19.90 -6.80 -4.06
CA SER A 156 20.14 -5.76 -3.05
C SER A 156 20.67 -6.35 -1.74
N LEU A 157 20.11 -7.48 -1.28
CA LEU A 157 20.58 -8.17 -0.08
C LEU A 157 22.00 -8.74 -0.25
N ILE A 158 22.31 -9.30 -1.42
CA ILE A 158 23.64 -9.83 -1.76
C ILE A 158 24.66 -8.70 -1.94
N ALA A 159 24.24 -7.54 -2.43
CA ALA A 159 25.14 -6.40 -2.62
C ALA A 159 25.72 -5.91 -1.30
N ILE A 160 24.93 -5.85 -0.21
CA ILE A 160 25.39 -5.37 1.11
C ILE A 160 26.73 -6.00 1.57
N PRO A 161 26.87 -7.33 1.65
CA PRO A 161 28.14 -7.95 2.05
C PRO A 161 29.25 -7.85 1.00
N LEU A 162 28.92 -7.67 -0.28
CA LEU A 162 29.92 -7.56 -1.36
C LEU A 162 30.57 -6.17 -1.42
N THR A 163 29.85 -5.15 -0.97
CA THR A 163 30.25 -3.75 -1.12
C THR A 163 30.81 -3.16 0.15
N SER A 164 30.45 -3.68 1.33
CA SER A 164 30.90 -3.15 2.61
C SER A 164 31.87 -4.09 3.33
N LYS A 165 33.05 -3.59 3.71
CA LYS A 165 33.99 -4.33 4.58
C LYS A 165 33.61 -4.20 6.06
N ARG A 166 32.77 -3.22 6.41
CA ARG A 166 32.22 -2.99 7.76
C ARG A 166 30.69 -2.89 7.72
N GLN A 167 30.03 -4.05 7.66
CA GLN A 167 28.57 -4.20 7.53
C GLN A 167 27.74 -3.53 8.63
N LEU A 168 28.36 -3.16 9.76
CA LEU A 168 27.73 -2.60 10.97
C LEU A 168 28.21 -1.17 11.29
N SER A 169 28.93 -0.51 10.38
CA SER A 169 29.36 0.88 10.60
C SER A 169 28.32 1.88 10.09
N THR A 170 28.10 2.93 10.86
CA THR A 170 27.31 4.11 10.49
C THR A 170 27.91 4.84 9.28
N ASP A 171 29.25 4.80 9.15
CA ASP A 171 30.02 5.53 8.14
C ASP A 171 30.31 4.67 6.90
N GLY A 172 29.44 3.68 6.64
CA GLY A 172 29.71 2.52 5.81
C GLY A 172 30.58 2.80 4.57
N ASP A 173 31.65 2.02 4.45
CA ASP A 173 32.70 2.16 3.43
C ASP A 173 32.28 1.65 2.04
N GLY A 174 31.11 1.03 1.94
CA GLY A 174 30.57 0.46 0.72
C GLY A 174 29.59 1.35 -0.02
N TRP A 175 29.58 1.24 -1.36
CA TRP A 175 28.65 1.97 -2.23
C TRP A 175 27.19 1.47 -2.15
N TRP A 176 26.94 0.33 -1.53
CA TRP A 176 25.61 -0.23 -1.23
C TRP A 176 25.50 -0.59 0.26
N GLN A 177 24.44 -0.15 0.92
CA GLN A 177 24.22 -0.28 2.36
C GLN A 177 22.79 -0.74 2.68
N TRP A 178 22.47 -0.93 3.97
CA TRP A 178 21.13 -1.36 4.39
C TRP A 178 20.04 -0.37 3.97
N VAL A 179 20.32 0.93 4.03
CA VAL A 179 19.41 1.97 3.53
C VAL A 179 19.07 1.82 2.04
N ASP A 180 19.97 1.24 1.23
CA ASP A 180 19.73 1.00 -0.20
C ASP A 180 18.80 -0.20 -0.43
N LEU A 181 18.83 -1.19 0.47
CA LEU A 181 17.82 -2.26 0.54
C LEU A 181 16.45 -1.71 0.92
N ILE A 182 16.37 -0.81 1.90
CA ILE A 182 15.13 -0.12 2.25
C ILE A 182 14.58 0.67 1.04
N ASN A 183 15.45 1.40 0.32
CA ASN A 183 15.07 2.11 -0.89
C ASN A 183 14.57 1.17 -1.99
N THR A 184 15.19 -0.01 -2.11
CA THR A 184 14.74 -1.07 -3.03
C THR A 184 13.33 -1.54 -2.67
N TYR A 185 13.07 -1.81 -1.38
CA TYR A 185 11.75 -2.22 -0.90
C TYR A 185 10.68 -1.16 -1.13
N ASN A 186 10.99 0.11 -0.84
CA ASN A 186 10.10 1.23 -1.12
C ASN A 186 9.79 1.34 -2.61
N THR A 187 10.81 1.19 -3.46
CA THR A 187 10.64 1.22 -4.93
C THR A 187 9.74 0.08 -5.40
N ILE A 188 9.91 -1.13 -4.86
CA ILE A 188 9.04 -2.27 -5.20
C ILE A 188 7.60 -2.01 -4.76
N ALA A 189 7.39 -1.45 -3.57
CA ALA A 189 6.06 -1.12 -3.07
C ALA A 189 5.35 -0.08 -3.96
N VAL A 190 6.11 0.91 -4.42
CA VAL A 190 5.64 1.88 -5.41
C VAL A 190 5.24 1.20 -6.72
N VAL A 191 6.12 0.38 -7.28
CA VAL A 191 5.85 -0.37 -8.52
C VAL A 191 4.57 -1.19 -8.35
N ALA A 192 4.44 -1.92 -7.24
CA ALA A 192 3.26 -2.71 -6.93
C ALA A 192 1.96 -1.86 -6.89
N SER A 193 2.02 -0.66 -6.33
CA SER A 193 0.89 0.25 -6.24
C SER A 193 0.38 0.73 -7.61
N LEU A 194 1.24 0.80 -8.62
CA LEU A 194 0.88 1.19 -9.99
C LEU A 194 0.46 -0.02 -10.83
N PHE A 195 1.17 -1.14 -10.70
CA PHE A 195 0.90 -2.33 -11.51
C PHE A 195 -0.38 -3.07 -11.08
N LYS A 196 -0.89 -2.84 -9.86
CA LYS A 196 -2.20 -3.38 -9.43
C LYS A 196 -3.31 -3.04 -10.42
N PHE A 197 -3.26 -1.85 -11.03
CA PHE A 197 -4.33 -1.36 -11.91
C PHE A 197 -4.46 -2.12 -13.24
N ILE A 198 -3.33 -2.47 -13.86
CA ILE A 198 -3.30 -2.94 -15.26
C ILE A 198 -4.14 -4.21 -15.46
N PRO A 199 -3.96 -5.30 -14.68
CA PRO A 199 -4.69 -6.53 -14.90
C PRO A 199 -6.20 -6.34 -14.75
N GLN A 200 -6.61 -5.55 -13.75
CA GLN A 200 -8.03 -5.32 -13.47
C GLN A 200 -8.68 -4.44 -14.55
N ILE A 201 -8.02 -3.37 -14.99
CA ILE A 201 -8.49 -2.52 -16.09
C ILE A 201 -8.67 -3.35 -17.37
N LEU A 202 -7.68 -4.18 -17.72
CA LEU A 202 -7.75 -5.03 -18.91
C LEU A 202 -8.85 -6.09 -18.80
N SER A 203 -9.02 -6.70 -17.62
CA SER A 203 -10.08 -7.68 -17.36
C SER A 203 -11.47 -7.07 -17.50
N ASN A 204 -11.69 -5.90 -16.89
CA ASN A 204 -12.95 -5.16 -16.99
C ASN A 204 -13.26 -4.80 -18.44
N HIS A 205 -12.26 -4.36 -19.21
CA HIS A 205 -12.43 -4.04 -20.63
C HIS A 205 -12.75 -5.30 -21.45
N ARG A 206 -12.04 -6.41 -21.28
CA ARG A 206 -12.35 -7.66 -22.02
C ARG A 206 -13.75 -8.18 -21.74
N ARG A 207 -14.22 -8.05 -20.50
CA ARG A 207 -15.55 -8.47 -20.05
C ARG A 207 -16.65 -7.45 -20.34
N GLN A 208 -16.28 -6.21 -20.66
CA GLN A 208 -17.21 -5.08 -20.78
C GLN A 208 -18.11 -4.93 -19.53
N SER A 209 -17.56 -5.22 -18.35
CA SER A 209 -18.29 -5.27 -17.07
C SER A 209 -17.34 -5.12 -15.88
N THR A 210 -17.77 -4.31 -14.89
CA THR A 210 -17.13 -4.14 -13.57
C THR A 210 -17.86 -4.90 -12.45
N GLN A 211 -18.81 -5.80 -12.78
CA GLN A 211 -19.51 -6.58 -11.75
C GLN A 211 -18.52 -7.48 -10.98
N GLY A 212 -18.62 -7.45 -9.65
CA GLY A 212 -17.79 -8.24 -8.73
C GLY A 212 -16.50 -7.57 -8.27
N PHE A 213 -16.15 -6.41 -8.84
CA PHE A 213 -15.09 -5.54 -8.34
C PHE A 213 -15.70 -4.36 -7.59
N SER A 214 -15.25 -4.12 -6.37
CA SER A 214 -15.86 -3.16 -5.44
C SER A 214 -15.55 -1.73 -5.84
N MET A 215 -16.58 -1.01 -6.29
CA MET A 215 -16.42 0.41 -6.65
C MET A 215 -16.25 1.29 -5.41
N LEU A 216 -16.80 0.89 -4.26
CA LEU A 216 -16.59 1.61 -3.01
C LEU A 216 -15.10 1.63 -2.62
N GLN A 217 -14.40 0.50 -2.77
CA GLN A 217 -12.96 0.44 -2.55
C GLN A 217 -12.20 1.38 -3.48
N VAL A 218 -12.49 1.34 -4.78
CA VAL A 218 -11.86 2.22 -5.78
C VAL A 218 -12.12 3.70 -5.47
N GLY A 219 -13.33 4.06 -5.06
CA GLY A 219 -13.68 5.43 -4.69
C GLY A 219 -12.91 5.92 -3.46
N LEU A 220 -12.77 5.06 -2.43
CA LEU A 220 -11.99 5.38 -1.23
C LEU A 220 -10.49 5.46 -1.54
N ASP A 221 -9.94 4.58 -2.38
CA ASP A 221 -8.56 4.64 -2.87
C ASP A 221 -8.32 5.97 -3.62
N ALA A 222 -9.22 6.35 -4.52
CA ALA A 222 -9.13 7.61 -5.28
C ALA A 222 -9.10 8.84 -4.36
N MET A 223 -9.94 8.86 -3.31
CA MET A 223 -9.92 9.92 -2.30
C MET A 223 -8.56 9.99 -1.59
N CYS A 224 -8.00 8.83 -1.21
CA CYS A 224 -6.68 8.77 -0.56
C CYS A 224 -5.59 9.36 -1.46
N TRP A 225 -5.56 9.00 -2.75
CA TRP A 225 -4.57 9.56 -3.67
C TRP A 225 -4.69 11.07 -3.87
N ILE A 226 -5.92 11.58 -3.97
CA ILE A 226 -6.16 13.03 -4.09
C ILE A 226 -5.69 13.77 -2.84
N ILE A 227 -5.98 13.23 -1.65
CA ILE A 227 -5.54 13.81 -0.39
C ILE A 227 -4.00 13.80 -0.31
N PHE A 228 -3.35 12.68 -0.61
CA PHE A 228 -1.90 12.59 -0.60
C PHE A 228 -1.24 13.55 -1.59
N LEU A 229 -1.79 13.66 -2.81
CA LEU A 229 -1.31 14.62 -3.80
C LEU A 229 -1.49 16.07 -3.32
N SER A 230 -2.61 16.37 -2.66
CA SER A 230 -2.88 17.70 -2.11
C SER A 230 -1.89 18.06 -0.99
N ILE A 231 -1.60 17.11 -0.10
CA ILE A 231 -0.60 17.28 0.95
C ILE A 231 0.79 17.48 0.33
N ASP A 232 1.17 16.69 -0.66
CA ASP A 232 2.48 16.81 -1.33
C ASP A 232 2.66 18.20 -1.98
N ILE A 233 1.66 18.68 -2.72
CA ILE A 233 1.67 20.00 -3.37
C ILE A 233 1.73 21.13 -2.34
N THR A 234 0.99 21.02 -1.24
CA THR A 234 0.88 22.10 -0.24
C THR A 234 2.06 22.15 0.71
N THR A 235 2.72 21.02 0.99
CA THR A 235 3.83 20.93 1.95
C THR A 235 5.21 21.16 1.35
N ASN A 236 5.34 21.19 0.01
CA ASN A 236 6.50 21.64 -0.78
C ASN A 236 7.84 21.58 0.00
N ARG A 237 8.31 20.34 0.29
CA ARG A 237 9.38 20.09 1.27
C ARG A 237 10.72 20.68 0.82
N PRO A 238 11.29 21.69 1.51
CA PRO A 238 12.57 22.29 1.13
C PRO A 238 13.77 21.34 1.27
N SER A 239 13.63 20.29 2.09
CA SER A 239 14.69 19.37 2.50
C SER A 239 14.85 18.12 1.62
N ALA A 240 13.85 17.78 0.80
CA ALA A 240 13.90 16.62 -0.07
C ALA A 240 14.61 16.95 -1.39
N SER A 241 15.39 16.00 -1.92
CA SER A 241 15.97 16.19 -3.26
C SER A 241 14.85 16.38 -4.29
N LYS A 242 15.03 17.30 -5.25
CA LYS A 242 14.01 17.59 -6.26
C LYS A 242 13.55 16.32 -6.98
N SER A 243 14.45 15.39 -7.28
CA SER A 243 14.13 14.11 -7.91
C SER A 243 13.25 13.20 -7.06
N ALA A 244 13.43 13.19 -5.74
CA ALA A 244 12.61 12.41 -4.81
C ALA A 244 11.19 12.97 -4.67
N LEU A 245 11.02 14.30 -4.75
CA LEU A 245 9.69 14.91 -4.77
C LEU A 245 8.94 14.54 -6.06
N TRP A 246 9.58 14.72 -7.21
CA TRP A 246 8.95 14.44 -8.51
C TRP A 246 8.47 12.99 -8.66
N SER A 247 9.17 12.03 -8.06
CA SER A 247 8.75 10.63 -8.12
C SER A 247 7.53 10.34 -7.25
N LEU A 248 7.47 10.88 -6.03
CA LEU A 248 6.32 10.73 -5.13
C LEU A 248 5.06 11.36 -5.74
N THR A 249 5.19 12.57 -6.26
CA THR A 249 4.11 13.23 -6.99
C THR A 249 3.65 12.39 -8.20
N ALA A 250 4.59 11.83 -8.98
CA ALA A 250 4.26 10.98 -10.13
C ALA A 250 3.49 9.71 -9.73
N ILE A 251 3.81 9.12 -8.59
CA ILE A 251 3.11 7.93 -8.07
C ILE A 251 1.70 8.29 -7.66
N MET A 252 1.51 9.40 -6.94
CA MET A 252 0.19 9.88 -6.54
C MET A 252 -0.67 10.20 -7.76
N ILE A 253 -0.10 10.87 -8.78
CA ILE A 253 -0.76 11.09 -10.07
C ILE A 253 -1.14 9.76 -10.72
N GLY A 254 -0.22 8.79 -10.74
CA GLY A 254 -0.47 7.45 -11.27
C GLY A 254 -1.62 6.73 -10.55
N GLY A 255 -1.72 6.87 -9.24
CA GLY A 255 -2.83 6.38 -8.42
C GLY A 255 -4.17 7.03 -8.80
N VAL A 256 -4.21 8.37 -8.84
CA VAL A 256 -5.41 9.13 -9.27
C VAL A 256 -5.86 8.71 -10.67
N VAL A 257 -4.92 8.57 -11.61
CA VAL A 257 -5.22 8.15 -12.98
C VAL A 257 -5.73 6.70 -13.01
N GLY A 258 -5.07 5.79 -12.30
CA GLY A 258 -5.44 4.38 -12.24
C GLY A 258 -6.86 4.16 -11.72
N ASP A 259 -7.20 4.78 -10.58
CA ASP A 259 -8.55 4.72 -10.03
C ASP A 259 -9.56 5.49 -10.89
N GLY A 260 -9.17 6.63 -11.47
CA GLY A 260 -9.99 7.38 -12.42
C GLY A 260 -10.42 6.55 -13.63
N VAL A 261 -9.52 5.72 -14.19
CA VAL A 261 -9.85 4.80 -15.28
C VAL A 261 -10.84 3.72 -14.82
N LEU A 262 -10.67 3.17 -13.62
CA LEU A 262 -11.59 2.17 -13.07
C LEU A 262 -12.99 2.75 -12.80
N ILE A 263 -13.07 3.98 -12.28
CA ILE A 263 -14.31 4.73 -12.10
C ILE A 263 -14.98 4.99 -13.46
N TRP A 264 -14.20 5.41 -14.46
CA TRP A 264 -14.70 5.61 -15.82
C TRP A 264 -15.25 4.31 -16.43
N GLN A 265 -14.56 3.17 -16.26
CA GLN A 265 -15.06 1.87 -16.69
C GLN A 265 -16.38 1.50 -16.02
N TRP A 266 -16.51 1.81 -14.72
CA TRP A 266 -17.75 1.57 -14.00
C TRP A 266 -18.90 2.42 -14.51
N TRP A 267 -18.68 3.71 -14.77
CA TRP A 267 -19.68 4.58 -15.37
C TRP A 267 -20.08 4.12 -16.78
N THR A 268 -19.10 3.72 -17.59
CA THR A 268 -19.33 3.29 -18.98
C THR A 268 -20.10 1.97 -19.04
N TYR A 269 -19.71 0.99 -18.24
CA TYR A 269 -20.33 -0.35 -18.27
C TYR A 269 -21.58 -0.48 -17.38
N ARG A 270 -22.03 0.61 -16.72
CA ARG A 270 -23.25 0.62 -15.88
C ARG A 270 -24.50 0.18 -16.64
N GLY A 271 -24.61 0.54 -17.92
CA GLY A 271 -25.76 0.19 -18.77
C GLY A 271 -25.90 -1.30 -19.00
N ASN A 272 -24.77 -2.01 -19.12
CA ASN A 272 -24.73 -3.47 -19.23
C ASN A 272 -25.11 -4.13 -17.91
N ARG A 273 -24.73 -3.52 -16.77
CA ARG A 273 -25.17 -3.93 -15.42
C ARG A 273 -26.69 -3.96 -15.33
N VAL A 274 -27.37 -2.87 -15.71
CA VAL A 274 -28.85 -2.76 -15.64
C VAL A 274 -29.53 -3.80 -16.53
N LYS A 275 -29.02 -4.09 -17.73
CA LYS A 275 -29.58 -5.11 -18.62
C LYS A 275 -29.47 -6.52 -18.03
N VAL A 276 -28.31 -6.89 -17.52
CA VAL A 276 -28.06 -8.19 -16.87
C VAL A 276 -28.90 -8.31 -15.60
N SER A 277 -28.88 -7.29 -14.74
CA SER A 277 -29.71 -7.24 -13.53
C SER A 277 -31.20 -7.31 -13.85
N ARG A 278 -31.68 -6.69 -14.94
CA ARG A 278 -33.09 -6.79 -15.36
C ARG A 278 -33.43 -8.19 -15.87
N GLN A 279 -32.58 -8.81 -16.68
CA GLN A 279 -32.77 -10.20 -17.13
C GLN A 279 -32.74 -11.19 -15.95
N GLN A 280 -31.85 -10.99 -14.98
CA GLN A 280 -31.78 -11.82 -13.77
C GLN A 280 -32.87 -11.49 -12.75
N MET A 281 -33.31 -10.25 -12.60
CA MET A 281 -34.48 -9.90 -11.75
C MET A 281 -35.76 -10.51 -12.31
N MET A 282 -35.92 -10.56 -13.64
CA MET A 282 -37.01 -11.30 -14.28
C MET A 282 -36.96 -12.81 -13.98
N MET A 283 -35.80 -13.34 -13.56
CA MET A 283 -35.58 -14.74 -13.21
C MET A 283 -35.53 -15.02 -11.69
N ASP A 284 -35.08 -14.08 -10.84
CA ASP A 284 -34.69 -14.34 -9.43
C ASP A 284 -34.96 -13.17 -8.44
N GLY A 285 -35.73 -12.15 -8.84
CA GLY A 285 -36.49 -11.30 -7.89
C GLY A 285 -35.82 -10.05 -7.28
N LYS A 286 -34.52 -9.96 -7.00
CA LYS A 286 -33.86 -8.69 -6.55
C LYS A 286 -32.36 -8.66 -6.85
N VAL A 287 -31.85 -7.59 -7.47
CA VAL A 287 -30.41 -7.44 -7.78
C VAL A 287 -29.84 -6.09 -7.30
N GLY A 288 -28.77 -6.17 -6.50
CA GLY A 288 -27.84 -5.10 -6.13
C GLY A 288 -26.39 -5.57 -6.33
N GLU A 289 -25.40 -4.77 -5.92
CA GLU A 289 -23.97 -5.14 -6.03
C GLU A 289 -23.57 -6.35 -5.16
N GLU A 290 -24.42 -6.67 -4.19
CA GLU A 290 -24.28 -7.77 -3.24
C GLU A 290 -24.91 -9.08 -3.72
N THR A 291 -25.56 -9.07 -4.89
CA THR A 291 -26.27 -10.25 -5.37
C THR A 291 -25.29 -11.34 -5.80
N PRO A 292 -25.48 -12.60 -5.36
CA PRO A 292 -24.63 -13.71 -5.76
C PRO A 292 -24.59 -13.85 -7.29
N LEU A 293 -23.38 -13.94 -7.86
CA LEU A 293 -23.19 -14.07 -9.31
C LEU A 293 -23.47 -15.48 -9.83
N LEU A 294 -23.65 -16.45 -8.93
CA LEU A 294 -24.06 -17.81 -9.24
C LEU A 294 -25.44 -18.04 -8.63
N ALA A 295 -26.42 -18.36 -9.49
CA ALA A 295 -27.74 -18.78 -9.05
C ALA A 295 -27.60 -20.02 -8.16
N LYS A 296 -28.41 -20.09 -7.11
CA LYS A 296 -28.50 -21.21 -6.18
C LYS A 296 -29.14 -22.42 -6.90
N GLY A 297 -28.44 -23.01 -7.87
CA GLY A 297 -29.01 -24.07 -8.71
C GLY A 297 -28.09 -24.75 -9.73
N SER A 298 -26.91 -24.19 -10.04
CA SER A 298 -25.99 -24.85 -10.97
C SER A 298 -25.17 -25.93 -10.24
N ARG A 299 -25.72 -27.14 -10.10
CA ARG A 299 -24.91 -28.33 -9.88
C ARG A 299 -23.95 -28.45 -11.07
N VAL A 300 -22.67 -28.12 -10.84
CA VAL A 300 -21.59 -28.41 -11.77
C VAL A 300 -21.43 -29.93 -11.78
N TYR A 301 -21.81 -30.57 -12.89
CA TYR A 301 -21.36 -31.92 -13.17
C TYR A 301 -19.84 -31.87 -13.37
N VAL A 302 -19.19 -32.83 -12.72
CA VAL A 302 -17.75 -33.07 -12.53
C VAL A 302 -16.88 -32.70 -13.73
#